data_AF-A0A4Y8RAS3-F1
#
_entry.id   AF-A0A4Y8RAS3-F1
#
_cell.length_a   1.000
_cell.length_b   1.000
_cell.length_c   1.000
_cell.angle_alpha   90.00
_cell.angle_beta   90.00
_cell.angle_gamma   90.00
#
_symmetry.space_group_name_H-M   'P 1'
#
loop_
_entity.id
_entity.type
_entity.pdbx_description
1 polymer ?
#
loop_
_entity_poly.entity_id
_entity_poly.type
_entity_poly.pdbx_seq_one_letter_code
_entity_poly.pdbx_strand_id
1 'polypeptide(L)'
;MIATALTFAFGFLAATLIALVVSPLFWSRSRRLALREYRATIPASAREIRASLDHVRAEAAVSARRRELKAEAEMDKAALARAEAGRIAGENAELRARNTVLAESVAALTDELSEASEQLSLRDAEIETIESDLRAVGSDLEARTDELDALSDRFDELGAIADERKAMIVELETRVEDLSDALREAERDRRESVHQIERLRGETSALQAHLAKEKNAVKRLDEKGARLASQLADRDDQVARLLGEAASSAALAGSSFGPKAGGAGEATEDDDEARGERRLRLRPAVRPAFGRRSEEAAEEPKVSPLPAADPVAAASIASVVAATAKPAEPAAQTETPNETEAAAEEPVAAVARPSLAETLGLSERPEFPDDLGDDDLRQKVGELAARVIALTAEKEGPRSPLDAILDADATIAPSGPGQASQPSLADRVRRLREETRDHAAE
;
A
#
# COMPACT_ATOMS: atom_id res chain seq x y z
N MET A 1 87.71 -125.64 69.66
CA MET A 1 87.86 -124.23 69.21
C MET A 1 88.79 -124.08 68.00
N ILE A 2 90.06 -124.50 68.06
CA ILE A 2 90.98 -124.32 66.90
C ILE A 2 90.55 -125.14 65.67
N ALA A 3 90.17 -126.41 65.86
CA ALA A 3 89.75 -127.30 64.75
C ALA A 3 88.56 -126.74 63.94
N THR A 4 87.55 -126.21 64.61
CA THR A 4 86.36 -125.59 63.99
C THR A 4 86.69 -124.30 63.23
N ALA A 5 87.66 -123.52 63.72
CA ALA A 5 88.15 -122.34 63.01
C ALA A 5 88.95 -122.71 61.75
N LEU A 6 89.78 -123.76 61.81
CA LEU A 6 90.51 -124.29 60.64
C LEU A 6 89.59 -124.83 59.56
N THR A 7 88.54 -125.60 59.91
CA THR A 7 87.56 -126.09 58.93
C THR A 7 86.77 -124.94 58.29
N PHE A 8 86.45 -123.89 59.05
CA PHE A 8 85.79 -122.70 58.51
C PHE A 8 86.72 -121.91 57.58
N ALA A 9 87.97 -121.67 57.98
CA ALA A 9 88.96 -120.98 57.16
C ALA A 9 89.27 -121.76 55.86
N PHE A 10 89.42 -123.08 55.94
CA PHE A 10 89.63 -123.93 54.77
C PHE A 10 88.39 -123.97 53.86
N GLY A 11 87.19 -124.05 54.42
CA GLY A 11 85.94 -123.95 53.66
C GLY A 11 85.77 -122.61 52.96
N PHE A 12 86.12 -121.50 53.62
CA PHE A 12 86.14 -120.18 53.00
C PHE A 12 87.20 -120.06 51.90
N LEU A 13 88.40 -120.61 52.11
CA LEU A 13 89.46 -120.64 51.10
C LEU A 13 89.04 -121.47 49.87
N ALA A 14 88.38 -122.61 50.07
CA ALA A 14 87.84 -123.44 49.00
C ALA A 14 86.69 -122.74 48.25
N ALA A 15 85.76 -122.10 48.96
CA ALA A 15 84.65 -121.36 48.36
C ALA A 15 85.14 -120.14 47.56
N THR A 16 86.12 -119.40 48.08
CA THR A 16 86.73 -118.27 47.35
C THR A 16 87.56 -118.73 46.16
N LEU A 17 88.28 -119.85 46.25
CA LEU A 17 88.94 -120.49 45.11
C LEU A 17 87.93 -120.87 44.01
N ILE A 18 86.81 -121.51 44.37
CA ILE A 18 85.74 -121.86 43.42
C ILE A 18 85.13 -120.60 42.80
N ALA A 19 84.86 -119.56 43.59
CA ALA A 19 84.36 -118.28 43.07
C ALA A 19 85.35 -117.62 42.09
N LEU A 20 86.65 -117.67 42.36
CA LEU A 20 87.71 -117.20 41.47
C LEU A 20 87.78 -118.00 40.16
N VAL A 21 87.56 -119.31 40.20
CA VAL A 21 87.51 -120.18 39.02
C VAL A 21 86.25 -119.92 38.17
N VAL A 22 85.11 -119.61 38.79
CA VAL A 22 83.82 -119.37 38.08
C VAL A 22 83.68 -117.93 37.57
N SER A 23 84.26 -116.94 38.24
CA SER A 23 84.25 -115.52 37.86
C SER A 23 84.58 -115.24 36.37
N PRO A 24 85.69 -115.74 35.79
CA PRO A 24 86.04 -115.47 34.39
C PRO A 24 85.03 -116.06 33.40
N LEU A 25 84.35 -117.16 33.74
CA LEU A 25 83.33 -117.76 32.89
C LEU A 25 82.13 -116.83 32.73
N PHE A 26 81.65 -116.24 33.83
CA PHE A 26 80.51 -115.33 33.81
C PHE A 26 80.85 -114.01 33.09
N TRP A 27 82.03 -113.43 33.36
CA TRP A 27 82.49 -112.22 32.69
C TRP A 27 82.62 -112.39 31.17
N SER A 28 83.11 -113.55 30.71
CA SER A 28 83.24 -113.86 29.27
C SER A 28 81.90 -113.88 28.53
N ARG A 29 80.81 -114.34 29.18
CA ARG A 29 79.48 -114.47 28.58
C ARG A 29 78.77 -113.12 28.50
N SER A 30 78.78 -112.33 29.57
CA SER A 30 78.19 -110.98 29.59
C SER A 30 78.91 -110.05 28.62
N ARG A 31 80.25 -110.10 28.56
CA ARG A 31 81.04 -109.35 27.56
C ARG A 31 80.65 -109.73 26.13
N ARG A 32 80.35 -111.01 25.85
CA ARG A 32 79.96 -111.47 24.51
C ARG A 32 78.55 -111.02 24.11
N LEU A 33 77.59 -110.92 25.04
CA LEU A 33 76.27 -110.33 24.76
C LEU A 33 76.40 -108.83 24.52
N ALA A 34 77.02 -108.09 25.43
CA ALA A 34 77.20 -106.65 25.30
C ALA A 34 77.95 -106.27 24.01
N LEU A 35 78.98 -107.02 23.60
CA LEU A 35 79.66 -106.82 22.32
C LEU A 35 78.80 -107.19 21.10
N ARG A 36 77.84 -108.11 21.20
CA ARG A 36 76.92 -108.40 20.09
C ARG A 36 75.91 -107.29 19.91
N GLU A 37 75.38 -106.78 21.00
CA GLU A 37 74.38 -105.70 20.99
C GLU A 37 75.01 -104.36 20.57
N TYR A 38 76.18 -104.02 21.12
CA TYR A 38 76.98 -102.85 20.68
C TYR A 38 77.42 -102.93 19.20
N ARG A 39 77.66 -104.14 18.67
CA ARG A 39 77.95 -104.35 17.24
C ARG A 39 76.70 -104.39 16.36
N ALA A 40 75.51 -104.53 16.94
CA ALA A 40 74.24 -104.42 16.23
C ALA A 40 73.76 -102.96 16.16
N THR A 41 74.17 -102.11 17.11
CA THR A 41 73.86 -100.66 17.11
C THR A 41 74.90 -99.81 16.37
N ILE A 42 76.13 -100.30 16.19
CA ILE A 42 77.16 -99.62 15.38
C ILE A 42 77.06 -100.09 13.93
N PRO A 43 77.10 -99.18 12.93
CA PRO A 43 77.15 -99.55 11.51
C PRO A 43 78.41 -100.37 11.25
N ALA A 44 78.23 -101.66 10.97
CA ALA A 44 79.30 -102.64 10.90
C ALA A 44 79.98 -102.68 9.51
N SER A 45 79.40 -102.01 8.52
CA SER A 45 79.96 -101.91 7.17
C SER A 45 80.13 -100.46 6.68
N ALA A 46 81.18 -100.22 5.89
CA ALA A 46 81.42 -98.93 5.25
C ALA A 46 80.30 -98.53 4.24
N ARG A 47 79.42 -99.47 3.86
CA ARG A 47 78.26 -99.21 3.00
C ARG A 47 77.12 -98.59 3.80
N GLU A 48 76.83 -99.08 4.99
CA GLU A 48 75.84 -98.49 5.90
C GLU A 48 76.21 -97.06 6.29
N ILE A 49 77.48 -96.80 6.61
CA ILE A 49 77.97 -95.45 6.96
C ILE A 49 77.72 -94.46 5.81
N ARG A 50 78.00 -94.86 4.56
CA ARG A 50 77.73 -94.02 3.38
C ARG A 50 76.23 -93.82 3.18
N ALA A 51 75.42 -94.87 3.28
CA ALA A 51 73.97 -94.77 3.18
C ALA A 51 73.37 -93.83 4.25
N SER A 52 73.85 -93.87 5.50
CA SER A 52 73.41 -92.93 6.54
C SER A 52 73.86 -91.48 6.27
N LEU A 53 75.07 -91.30 5.75
CA LEU A 53 75.58 -89.98 5.37
C LEU A 53 74.78 -89.38 4.20
N ASP A 54 74.48 -90.19 3.19
CA ASP A 54 73.69 -89.77 2.02
C ASP A 54 72.22 -89.57 2.38
N HIS A 55 71.68 -90.31 3.36
CA HIS A 55 70.37 -90.04 3.94
C HIS A 55 70.32 -88.70 4.68
N VAL A 56 71.29 -88.40 5.55
CA VAL A 56 71.39 -87.09 6.24
C VAL A 56 71.59 -85.94 5.24
N ARG A 57 72.35 -86.15 4.16
CA ARG A 57 72.47 -85.18 3.06
C ARG A 57 71.14 -84.97 2.33
N ALA A 58 70.39 -86.04 2.06
CA ALA A 58 69.07 -85.96 1.44
C ALA A 58 68.06 -85.25 2.35
N GLU A 59 68.05 -85.53 3.66
CA GLU A 59 67.20 -84.82 4.63
C GLU A 59 67.58 -83.34 4.76
N ALA A 60 68.88 -83.03 4.80
CA ALA A 60 69.37 -81.66 4.78
C ALA A 60 68.93 -80.92 3.50
N ALA A 61 69.08 -81.54 2.33
CA ALA A 61 68.67 -80.96 1.04
C ALA A 61 67.15 -80.78 0.93
N VAL A 62 66.36 -81.78 1.32
CA VAL A 62 64.88 -81.71 1.30
C VAL A 62 64.38 -80.68 2.32
N SER A 63 64.95 -80.62 3.52
CA SER A 63 64.56 -79.62 4.52
C SER A 63 65.03 -78.21 4.13
N ALA A 64 66.15 -78.05 3.44
CA ALA A 64 66.57 -76.79 2.84
C ALA A 64 65.57 -76.35 1.76
N ARG A 65 65.28 -77.19 0.76
CA ARG A 65 64.29 -76.86 -0.29
C ARG A 65 62.89 -76.60 0.27
N ARG A 66 62.48 -77.29 1.35
CA ARG A 66 61.21 -77.03 2.04
C ARG A 66 61.20 -75.69 2.79
N ARG A 67 62.34 -75.18 3.24
CA ARG A 67 62.47 -73.83 3.81
C ARG A 67 62.47 -72.78 2.71
N GLU A 68 63.19 -73.02 1.61
CA GLU A 68 63.19 -72.16 0.40
C GLU A 68 61.76 -72.00 -0.15
N LEU A 69 61.06 -73.10 -0.45
CA LEU A 69 59.68 -73.07 -0.95
C LEU A 69 58.70 -72.35 -0.01
N LYS A 70 58.92 -72.45 1.31
CA LYS A 70 58.13 -71.68 2.29
C LYS A 70 58.48 -70.20 2.27
N ALA A 71 59.76 -69.85 2.15
CA ALA A 71 60.20 -68.47 2.03
C ALA A 71 59.68 -67.84 0.72
N GLU A 72 59.81 -68.54 -0.41
CA GLU A 72 59.21 -68.18 -1.71
C GLU A 72 57.70 -67.90 -1.54
N ALA A 73 56.93 -68.85 -0.97
CA ALA A 73 55.49 -68.68 -0.79
C ALA A 73 55.08 -67.54 0.16
N GLU A 74 55.84 -67.25 1.23
CA GLU A 74 55.56 -66.09 2.08
C GLU A 74 55.99 -64.76 1.42
N MET A 75 57.04 -64.76 0.59
CA MET A 75 57.42 -63.59 -0.22
C MET A 75 56.38 -63.28 -1.28
N ASP A 76 55.82 -64.29 -1.95
CA ASP A 76 54.73 -64.12 -2.94
C ASP A 76 53.48 -63.53 -2.29
N LYS A 77 53.03 -64.07 -1.13
CA LYS A 77 51.93 -63.48 -0.35
C LYS A 77 52.22 -62.04 0.07
N ALA A 78 53.44 -61.76 0.52
CA ALA A 78 53.85 -60.42 0.93
C ALA A 78 54.03 -59.47 -0.26
N ALA A 79 54.22 -59.96 -1.48
CA ALA A 79 54.18 -59.17 -2.71
C ALA A 79 52.73 -58.82 -3.09
N LEU A 80 51.82 -59.81 -3.06
CA LEU A 80 50.39 -59.60 -3.30
C LEU A 80 49.78 -58.61 -2.29
N ALA A 81 50.01 -58.80 -0.99
CA ALA A 81 49.52 -57.89 0.04
C ALA A 81 50.04 -56.45 -0.11
N ARG A 82 51.28 -56.27 -0.60
CA ARG A 82 51.82 -54.93 -0.93
C ARG A 82 51.19 -54.33 -2.17
N ALA A 83 50.89 -55.13 -3.20
CA ALA A 83 50.20 -54.68 -4.39
C ALA A 83 48.75 -54.25 -4.07
N GLU A 84 48.04 -55.04 -3.26
CA GLU A 84 46.70 -54.70 -2.76
C GLU A 84 46.70 -53.44 -1.88
N ALA A 85 47.64 -53.32 -0.95
CA ALA A 85 47.81 -52.11 -0.15
C ALA A 85 48.13 -50.88 -1.02
N GLY A 86 48.93 -51.04 -2.08
CA GLY A 86 49.20 -50.00 -3.06
C GLY A 86 47.95 -49.56 -3.83
N ARG A 87 47.13 -50.50 -4.30
CA ARG A 87 45.84 -50.23 -4.94
C ARG A 87 44.91 -49.45 -4.01
N ILE A 88 44.72 -49.95 -2.78
CA ILE A 88 43.85 -49.33 -1.77
C ILE A 88 44.36 -47.94 -1.39
N ALA A 89 45.68 -47.73 -1.30
CA ALA A 89 46.26 -46.41 -1.06
C ALA A 89 45.99 -45.43 -2.22
N GLY A 90 46.07 -45.90 -3.47
CA GLY A 90 45.72 -45.13 -4.66
C GLY A 90 44.25 -44.71 -4.69
N GLU A 91 43.34 -45.67 -4.48
CA GLU A 91 41.89 -45.42 -4.39
C GLU A 91 41.54 -44.44 -3.26
N ASN A 92 42.17 -44.57 -2.08
CA ASN A 92 42.00 -43.62 -0.99
C ASN A 92 42.60 -42.24 -1.28
N ALA A 93 43.67 -42.14 -2.07
CA ALA A 93 44.23 -40.85 -2.49
C ALA A 93 43.29 -40.15 -3.48
N GLU A 94 42.73 -40.89 -4.44
CA GLU A 94 41.74 -40.37 -5.39
C GLU A 94 40.44 -39.96 -4.69
N LEU A 95 39.91 -40.78 -3.79
CA LEU A 95 38.73 -40.42 -2.99
C LEU A 95 38.96 -39.17 -2.15
N ARG A 96 40.15 -38.98 -1.57
CA ARG A 96 40.49 -37.74 -0.86
C ARG A 96 40.53 -36.54 -1.81
N ALA A 97 41.17 -36.65 -2.98
CA ALA A 97 41.20 -35.58 -3.98
C ALA A 97 39.79 -35.20 -4.49
N ARG A 98 38.90 -36.18 -4.67
CA ARG A 98 37.49 -35.92 -4.99
C ARG A 98 36.76 -35.23 -3.83
N ASN A 99 37.02 -35.62 -2.57
CA ASN A 99 36.44 -34.96 -1.40
C ASN A 99 36.94 -33.53 -1.21
N THR A 100 38.21 -33.21 -1.50
CA THR A 100 38.70 -31.82 -1.41
C THR A 100 38.05 -30.94 -2.48
N VAL A 101 37.96 -31.40 -3.73
CA VAL A 101 37.26 -30.67 -4.80
C VAL A 101 35.77 -30.49 -4.48
N LEU A 102 35.11 -31.50 -3.91
CA LEU A 102 33.71 -31.37 -3.46
C LEU A 102 33.58 -30.36 -2.30
N ALA A 103 34.47 -30.39 -1.31
CA ALA A 103 34.47 -29.42 -0.22
C ALA A 103 34.72 -27.98 -0.69
N GLU A 104 35.65 -27.79 -1.63
CA GLU A 104 35.89 -26.50 -2.31
C GLU A 104 34.64 -26.03 -3.07
N SER A 105 33.95 -26.93 -3.79
CA SER A 105 32.71 -26.59 -4.50
C SER A 105 31.55 -26.24 -3.56
N VAL A 106 31.44 -26.91 -2.41
CA VAL A 106 30.45 -26.59 -1.38
C VAL A 106 30.75 -25.23 -0.75
N ALA A 107 32.02 -24.93 -0.44
CA ALA A 107 32.43 -23.63 0.08
C ALA A 107 32.09 -22.49 -0.91
N ALA A 108 32.43 -22.65 -2.18
CA ALA A 108 32.09 -21.67 -3.22
C ALA A 108 30.57 -21.47 -3.34
N LEU A 109 29.77 -22.54 -3.34
CA LEU A 109 28.30 -22.43 -3.40
C LEU A 109 27.70 -21.82 -2.12
N THR A 110 28.31 -22.00 -0.95
CA THR A 110 27.86 -21.31 0.28
C THR A 110 28.21 -19.83 0.27
N ASP A 111 29.35 -19.45 -0.31
CA ASP A 111 29.73 -18.05 -0.48
C ASP A 111 28.79 -17.36 -1.49
N GLU A 112 28.53 -17.98 -2.65
CA GLU A 112 27.56 -17.52 -3.66
C GLU A 112 26.14 -17.38 -3.06
N LEU A 113 25.69 -18.33 -2.24
CA LEU A 113 24.41 -18.26 -1.55
C LEU A 113 24.37 -17.10 -0.53
N SER A 114 25.47 -16.85 0.17
CA SER A 114 25.57 -15.74 1.12
C SER A 114 25.49 -14.38 0.41
N GLU A 115 26.23 -14.21 -0.70
CA GLU A 115 26.19 -12.99 -1.52
C GLU A 115 24.80 -12.77 -2.12
N ALA A 116 24.17 -13.83 -2.67
CA ALA A 116 22.81 -13.75 -3.18
C ALA A 116 21.80 -13.37 -2.08
N SER A 117 21.98 -13.86 -0.85
CA SER A 117 21.11 -13.50 0.28
C SER A 117 21.31 -12.04 0.73
N GLU A 118 22.53 -11.52 0.70
CA GLU A 118 22.81 -10.11 0.98
C GLU A 118 22.20 -9.22 -0.11
N GLN A 119 22.39 -9.57 -1.39
CA GLN A 119 21.78 -8.86 -2.52
C GLN A 119 20.25 -8.84 -2.44
N LEU A 120 19.61 -9.95 -2.04
CA LEU A 120 18.16 -9.98 -1.78
C LEU A 120 17.76 -9.03 -0.64
N SER A 121 18.47 -9.07 0.50
CA SER A 121 18.17 -8.19 1.63
C SER A 121 18.29 -6.69 1.29
N LEU A 122 19.24 -6.33 0.41
CA LEU A 122 19.40 -4.96 -0.09
C LEU A 122 18.26 -4.57 -1.06
N ARG A 123 17.78 -5.50 -1.89
CA ARG A 123 16.62 -5.28 -2.77
C ARG A 123 15.32 -5.18 -1.98
N ASP A 124 15.14 -6.00 -0.95
CA ASP A 124 13.96 -5.95 -0.07
C ASP A 124 13.88 -4.61 0.68
N ALA A 125 15.01 -4.11 1.19
CA ALA A 125 15.08 -2.77 1.79
C ALA A 125 14.80 -1.64 0.78
N GLU A 126 15.29 -1.77 -0.46
CA GLU A 126 14.98 -0.82 -1.54
C GLU A 126 13.48 -0.84 -1.91
N ILE A 127 12.86 -2.02 -1.94
CA ILE A 127 11.41 -2.16 -2.14
C ILE A 127 10.63 -1.51 -0.99
N GLU A 128 11.01 -1.74 0.27
CA GLU A 128 10.35 -1.12 1.43
C GLU A 128 10.39 0.42 1.38
N THR A 129 11.54 1.00 0.97
CA THR A 129 11.66 2.45 0.78
C THR A 129 10.77 2.96 -0.37
N ILE A 130 10.77 2.29 -1.53
CA ILE A 130 9.95 2.66 -2.69
C ILE A 130 8.46 2.54 -2.37
N GLU A 131 8.03 1.52 -1.63
CA GLU A 131 6.65 1.41 -1.18
C GLU A 131 6.27 2.51 -0.19
N SER A 132 7.18 2.91 0.69
CA SER A 132 6.96 4.02 1.62
C SER A 132 6.80 5.35 0.87
N ASP A 133 7.67 5.61 -0.10
CA ASP A 133 7.60 6.81 -0.94
C ASP A 133 6.32 6.81 -1.80
N LEU A 134 5.94 5.65 -2.36
CA LEU A 134 4.68 5.50 -3.12
C LEU A 134 3.45 5.74 -2.23
N ARG A 135 3.46 5.26 -0.99
CA ARG A 135 2.39 5.53 -0.01
C ARG A 135 2.31 7.03 0.33
N ALA A 136 3.45 7.69 0.55
CA ALA A 136 3.50 9.12 0.83
C ALA A 136 3.00 9.97 -0.35
N VAL A 137 3.48 9.69 -1.57
CA VAL A 137 3.02 10.34 -2.81
C VAL A 137 1.52 10.08 -3.06
N GLY A 138 1.03 8.89 -2.72
CA GLY A 138 -0.40 8.56 -2.75
C GLY A 138 -1.23 9.47 -1.85
N SER A 139 -0.85 9.61 -0.57
CA SER A 139 -1.53 10.51 0.36
C SER A 139 -1.41 11.99 0.01
N ASP A 140 -0.26 12.41 -0.53
CA ASP A 140 -0.08 13.79 -1.02
C ASP A 140 -1.00 14.08 -2.21
N LEU A 141 -1.18 13.11 -3.12
CA LEU A 141 -2.08 13.24 -4.26
C LEU A 141 -3.54 13.29 -3.82
N GLU A 142 -3.95 12.46 -2.86
CA GLU A 142 -5.29 12.47 -2.25
C GLU A 142 -5.59 13.83 -1.58
N ALA A 143 -4.65 14.35 -0.81
CA ALA A 143 -4.77 15.70 -0.21
C ALA A 143 -4.87 16.81 -1.27
N ARG A 144 -4.18 16.69 -2.41
CA ARG A 144 -4.30 17.65 -3.53
C ARG A 144 -5.61 17.51 -4.29
N THR A 145 -6.20 16.32 -4.39
CA THR A 145 -7.56 16.18 -4.95
C THR A 145 -8.60 16.81 -4.04
N ASP A 146 -8.51 16.59 -2.72
CA ASP A 146 -9.40 17.25 -1.74
C ASP A 146 -9.28 18.79 -1.78
N GLU A 147 -8.06 19.32 -1.90
CA GLU A 147 -7.84 20.76 -2.07
C GLU A 147 -8.45 21.32 -3.37
N LEU A 148 -8.38 20.58 -4.47
CA LEU A 148 -8.94 20.96 -5.76
C LEU A 148 -10.46 20.92 -5.76
N ASP A 149 -11.07 19.88 -5.18
CA ASP A 149 -12.53 19.76 -5.06
C ASP A 149 -13.07 20.88 -4.16
N ALA A 150 -12.45 21.11 -3.00
CA ALA A 150 -12.79 22.23 -2.13
C ALA A 150 -12.56 23.61 -2.79
N LEU A 151 -11.66 23.72 -3.77
CA LEU A 151 -11.47 24.93 -4.56
C LEU A 151 -12.55 25.07 -5.65
N SER A 152 -13.00 23.96 -6.25
CA SER A 152 -14.13 23.93 -7.19
C SER A 152 -15.41 24.37 -6.50
N ASP A 153 -15.73 23.81 -5.33
CA ASP A 153 -16.90 24.21 -4.53
C ASP A 153 -16.92 25.71 -4.23
N ARG A 154 -15.75 26.29 -3.88
CA ARG A 154 -15.60 27.73 -3.65
C ARG A 154 -15.76 28.55 -4.94
N PHE A 155 -15.36 28.04 -6.10
CA PHE A 155 -15.61 28.71 -7.38
C PHE A 155 -17.09 28.68 -7.76
N ASP A 156 -17.79 27.57 -7.52
CA ASP A 156 -19.23 27.45 -7.77
C ASP A 156 -20.05 28.34 -6.80
N GLU A 157 -19.66 28.43 -5.53
CA GLU A 157 -20.26 29.39 -4.57
C GLU A 157 -20.05 30.85 -5.02
N LEU A 158 -18.84 31.21 -5.42
CA LEU A 158 -18.55 32.55 -5.97
C LEU A 158 -19.29 32.82 -7.29
N GLY A 159 -19.51 31.79 -8.11
CA GLY A 159 -20.33 31.84 -9.32
C GLY A 159 -21.79 32.14 -8.99
N ALA A 160 -22.38 31.42 -8.04
CA ALA A 160 -23.75 31.64 -7.56
C ALA A 160 -23.92 33.06 -6.98
N ILE A 161 -22.98 33.52 -6.15
CA ILE A 161 -22.99 34.90 -5.61
C ILE A 161 -22.85 35.94 -6.74
N ALA A 162 -22.05 35.66 -7.78
CA ALA A 162 -21.91 36.56 -8.92
C ALA A 162 -23.21 36.63 -9.74
N ASP A 163 -23.91 35.51 -9.94
CA ASP A 163 -25.18 35.46 -10.66
C ASP A 163 -26.35 36.07 -9.86
N GLU A 164 -26.39 35.88 -8.53
CA GLU A 164 -27.31 36.60 -7.65
C GLU A 164 -27.08 38.12 -7.73
N ARG A 165 -25.82 38.57 -7.69
CA ARG A 165 -25.48 39.99 -7.85
C ARG A 165 -25.85 40.52 -9.23
N LYS A 166 -25.69 39.75 -10.32
CA LYS A 166 -26.16 40.14 -11.66
C LYS A 166 -27.69 40.29 -11.68
N ALA A 167 -28.42 39.36 -11.08
CA ALA A 167 -29.88 39.44 -10.97
C ALA A 167 -30.33 40.69 -10.19
N MET A 168 -29.69 40.98 -9.05
CA MET A 168 -29.94 42.21 -8.29
C MET A 168 -29.57 43.48 -9.07
N ILE A 169 -28.49 43.48 -9.85
CA ILE A 169 -28.15 44.63 -10.72
C ILE A 169 -29.24 44.84 -11.77
N VAL A 170 -29.72 43.80 -12.45
CA VAL A 170 -30.81 43.90 -13.44
C VAL A 170 -32.12 44.36 -12.78
N GLU A 171 -32.43 43.88 -11.57
CA GLU A 171 -33.59 44.37 -10.80
C GLU A 171 -33.44 45.87 -10.46
N LEU A 172 -32.26 46.31 -10.01
CA LEU A 172 -31.99 47.72 -9.73
C LEU A 172 -32.02 48.59 -11.01
N GLU A 173 -31.52 48.08 -12.15
CA GLU A 173 -31.56 48.77 -13.44
C GLU A 173 -33.01 48.95 -13.92
N THR A 174 -33.82 47.89 -13.92
CA THR A 174 -35.26 48.00 -14.23
C THR A 174 -35.97 48.94 -13.26
N ARG A 175 -35.61 48.93 -11.96
CA ARG A 175 -36.18 49.85 -10.98
C ARG A 175 -35.79 51.32 -11.21
N VAL A 176 -34.56 51.56 -11.68
CA VAL A 176 -34.11 52.91 -12.10
C VAL A 176 -34.86 53.34 -13.35
N GLU A 177 -35.10 52.45 -14.30
CA GLU A 177 -35.87 52.75 -15.52
C GLU A 177 -37.33 53.10 -15.19
N ASP A 178 -38.02 52.28 -14.38
CA ASP A 178 -39.35 52.57 -13.80
C ASP A 178 -39.44 53.95 -13.15
N LEU A 179 -38.48 54.26 -12.26
CA LEU A 179 -38.43 55.54 -11.56
C LEU A 179 -38.14 56.71 -12.52
N SER A 180 -37.37 56.47 -13.58
CA SER A 180 -37.11 57.47 -14.62
C SER A 180 -38.36 57.77 -15.45
N ASP A 181 -39.19 56.75 -15.74
CA ASP A 181 -40.45 56.92 -16.47
C ASP A 181 -41.52 57.57 -15.60
N ALA A 182 -41.64 57.19 -14.32
CA ALA A 182 -42.49 57.88 -13.35
C ALA A 182 -42.08 59.35 -13.18
N LEU A 183 -40.78 59.67 -13.21
CA LEU A 183 -40.29 61.05 -13.19
C LEU A 183 -40.65 61.79 -14.50
N ARG A 184 -40.51 61.15 -15.66
CA ARG A 184 -40.92 61.73 -16.96
C ARG A 184 -42.42 61.99 -17.03
N GLU A 185 -43.24 61.13 -16.45
CA GLU A 185 -44.69 61.30 -16.34
C GLU A 185 -45.04 62.45 -15.39
N ALA A 186 -44.51 62.46 -14.17
CA ALA A 186 -44.70 63.56 -13.22
C ALA A 186 -44.20 64.91 -13.78
N GLU A 187 -43.14 64.92 -14.60
CA GLU A 187 -42.71 66.11 -15.32
C GLU A 187 -43.69 66.56 -16.41
N ARG A 188 -44.35 65.65 -17.12
CA ARG A 188 -45.41 65.99 -18.09
C ARG A 188 -46.62 66.56 -17.36
N ASP A 189 -47.10 65.91 -16.31
CA ASP A 189 -48.20 66.38 -15.47
C ASP A 189 -47.90 67.76 -14.88
N ARG A 190 -46.66 68.01 -14.47
CA ARG A 190 -46.20 69.34 -14.02
C ARG A 190 -46.25 70.37 -15.15
N ARG A 191 -45.88 70.02 -16.39
CA ARG A 191 -45.98 70.93 -17.55
C ARG A 191 -47.43 71.20 -17.92
N GLU A 192 -48.29 70.17 -17.91
CA GLU A 192 -49.72 70.32 -18.19
C GLU A 192 -50.42 71.16 -17.13
N SER A 193 -50.18 70.92 -15.84
CA SER A 193 -50.71 71.74 -14.75
C SER A 193 -50.20 73.18 -14.79
N VAL A 194 -48.93 73.42 -15.17
CA VAL A 194 -48.42 74.78 -15.43
C VAL A 194 -49.17 75.44 -16.58
N HIS A 195 -49.39 74.75 -17.71
CA HIS A 195 -50.17 75.30 -18.83
C HIS A 195 -51.65 75.51 -18.48
N GLN A 196 -52.25 74.66 -17.63
CA GLN A 196 -53.59 74.88 -17.08
C GLN A 196 -53.62 76.13 -16.18
N ILE A 197 -52.62 76.34 -15.33
CA ILE A 197 -52.48 77.55 -14.51
C ILE A 197 -52.29 78.79 -15.38
N GLU A 198 -51.48 78.73 -16.45
CA GLU A 198 -51.32 79.82 -17.42
C GLU A 198 -52.63 80.13 -18.15
N ARG A 199 -53.37 79.11 -18.58
CA ARG A 199 -54.68 79.25 -19.20
C ARG A 199 -55.69 79.89 -18.23
N LEU A 200 -55.80 79.40 -17.00
CA LEU A 200 -56.70 79.94 -15.97
C LEU A 200 -56.31 81.37 -15.57
N ARG A 201 -55.01 81.71 -15.58
CA ARG A 201 -54.52 83.10 -15.43
C ARG A 201 -54.94 83.98 -16.62
N GLY A 202 -54.87 83.45 -17.84
CA GLY A 202 -55.39 84.11 -19.03
C GLY A 202 -56.89 84.39 -18.92
N GLU A 203 -57.67 83.36 -18.60
CA GLU A 203 -59.13 83.44 -18.40
C GLU A 203 -59.51 84.41 -17.26
N THR A 204 -58.86 84.33 -16.10
CA THR A 204 -59.09 85.28 -14.99
C THR A 204 -58.67 86.71 -15.34
N SER A 205 -57.59 86.92 -16.09
CA SER A 205 -57.22 88.27 -16.57
C SER A 205 -58.25 88.82 -17.58
N ALA A 206 -58.80 87.96 -18.44
CA ALA A 206 -59.87 88.32 -19.37
C ALA A 206 -61.15 88.66 -18.60
N LEU A 207 -61.56 87.83 -17.64
CA LEU A 207 -62.70 88.10 -16.76
C LEU A 207 -62.52 89.39 -15.95
N GLN A 208 -61.32 89.66 -15.41
CA GLN A 208 -61.00 90.94 -14.77
C GLN A 208 -61.13 92.12 -15.75
N ALA A 209 -60.69 91.98 -17.00
CA ALA A 209 -60.85 92.99 -18.03
C ALA A 209 -62.31 93.17 -18.46
N HIS A 210 -63.12 92.11 -18.46
CA HIS A 210 -64.57 92.17 -18.69
C HIS A 210 -65.28 92.88 -17.54
N LEU A 211 -65.02 92.48 -16.29
CA LEU A 211 -65.54 93.11 -15.08
C LEU A 211 -65.10 94.58 -14.95
N ALA A 212 -63.89 94.93 -15.40
CA ALA A 212 -63.45 96.33 -15.50
C ALA A 212 -64.22 97.12 -16.59
N LYS A 213 -64.52 96.50 -17.74
CA LYS A 213 -65.39 97.12 -18.77
C LYS A 213 -66.81 97.29 -18.26
N GLU A 214 -67.35 96.32 -17.54
CA GLU A 214 -68.70 96.37 -16.96
C GLU A 214 -68.78 97.37 -15.81
N LYS A 215 -67.81 97.42 -14.89
CA LYS A 215 -67.69 98.52 -13.92
C LYS A 215 -67.60 99.89 -14.57
N ASN A 216 -66.91 100.02 -15.70
CA ASN A 216 -66.87 101.28 -16.46
C ASN A 216 -68.18 101.55 -17.22
N ALA A 217 -68.95 100.53 -17.59
CA ALA A 217 -70.29 100.67 -18.16
C ALA A 217 -71.31 101.09 -17.08
N VAL A 218 -71.27 100.46 -15.90
CA VAL A 218 -72.02 100.84 -14.70
C VAL A 218 -71.70 102.28 -14.33
N LYS A 219 -70.43 102.67 -14.18
CA LYS A 219 -70.06 104.08 -13.95
C LYS A 219 -70.62 105.04 -14.99
N ARG A 220 -70.64 104.67 -16.28
CA ARG A 220 -71.26 105.48 -17.34
C ARG A 220 -72.79 105.50 -17.27
N LEU A 221 -73.41 104.45 -16.73
CA LEU A 221 -74.85 104.39 -16.46
C LEU A 221 -75.19 105.19 -15.19
N ASP A 222 -74.35 105.18 -14.16
CA ASP A 222 -74.45 106.02 -12.96
C ASP A 222 -74.25 107.49 -13.32
N GLU A 223 -73.26 107.83 -14.16
CA GLU A 223 -73.10 109.19 -14.69
C GLU A 223 -74.31 109.64 -15.52
N LYS A 224 -74.91 108.73 -16.30
CA LYS A 224 -76.17 109.01 -17.00
C LYS A 224 -77.34 109.13 -16.02
N GLY A 225 -77.38 108.30 -14.97
CA GLY A 225 -78.37 108.34 -13.91
C GLY A 225 -78.29 109.66 -13.14
N ALA A 226 -77.09 110.11 -12.80
CA ALA A 226 -76.83 111.41 -12.18
C ALA A 226 -77.19 112.58 -13.12
N ARG A 227 -76.94 112.47 -14.44
CA ARG A 227 -77.40 113.47 -15.44
C ARG A 227 -78.91 113.47 -15.64
N LEU A 228 -79.56 112.32 -15.60
CA LEU A 228 -81.02 112.21 -15.68
C LEU A 228 -81.68 112.68 -14.38
N ALA A 229 -81.06 112.40 -13.23
CA ALA A 229 -81.45 112.91 -11.93
C ALA A 229 -81.25 114.43 -11.82
N SER A 230 -80.18 114.99 -12.41
CA SER A 230 -80.00 116.45 -12.49
C SER A 230 -80.99 117.07 -13.47
N GLN A 231 -81.29 116.42 -14.60
CA GLN A 231 -82.34 116.88 -15.52
C GLN A 231 -83.75 116.79 -14.92
N LEU A 232 -84.00 115.80 -14.04
CA LEU A 232 -85.22 115.71 -13.24
C LEU A 232 -85.23 116.79 -12.17
N ALA A 233 -84.13 117.03 -11.44
CA ALA A 233 -84.02 118.13 -10.49
C ALA A 233 -84.24 119.49 -11.17
N ASP A 234 -83.65 119.74 -12.36
CA ASP A 234 -83.87 120.95 -13.16
C ASP A 234 -85.34 121.09 -13.65
N ARG A 235 -86.02 119.96 -13.88
CA ARG A 235 -87.45 119.90 -14.22
C ARG A 235 -88.33 120.17 -13.00
N ASP A 236 -88.00 119.58 -11.85
CA ASP A 236 -88.69 119.76 -10.58
C ASP A 236 -88.49 121.19 -10.05
N ASP A 237 -87.32 121.79 -10.27
CA ASP A 237 -87.05 123.21 -10.03
C ASP A 237 -87.89 124.12 -10.95
N GLN A 238 -88.11 123.72 -12.21
CA GLN A 238 -89.01 124.43 -13.12
C GLN A 238 -90.47 124.28 -12.71
N VAL A 239 -90.88 123.10 -12.23
CA VAL A 239 -92.21 122.88 -11.65
C VAL A 239 -92.37 123.69 -10.36
N ALA A 240 -91.36 123.75 -9.49
CA ALA A 240 -91.36 124.55 -8.27
C ALA A 240 -91.43 126.06 -8.57
N ARG A 241 -90.79 126.54 -9.64
CA ARG A 241 -90.93 127.93 -10.12
C ARG A 241 -92.33 128.22 -10.65
N LEU A 242 -92.90 127.33 -11.46
CA LEU A 242 -94.28 127.48 -11.99
C LEU A 242 -95.34 127.37 -10.87
N LEU A 243 -95.11 126.55 -9.85
CA LEU A 243 -95.96 126.47 -8.66
C LEU A 243 -95.76 127.67 -7.72
N GLY A 244 -94.55 128.25 -7.66
CA GLY A 244 -94.26 129.48 -6.94
C GLY A 244 -94.92 130.72 -7.56
N GLU A 245 -94.96 130.80 -8.90
CA GLU A 245 -95.67 131.86 -9.62
C GLU A 245 -97.21 131.71 -9.51
N ALA A 246 -97.73 130.48 -9.37
CA ALA A 246 -99.16 130.22 -9.15
C ALA A 246 -99.64 130.43 -7.70
N ALA A 247 -98.75 130.48 -6.71
CA ALA A 247 -99.11 130.56 -5.28
C ALA A 247 -99.53 131.96 -4.80
N SER A 248 -99.53 132.98 -5.67
CA SER A 248 -99.85 134.38 -5.34
C SER A 248 -101.26 134.83 -5.76
N SER A 249 -102.17 133.89 -6.06
CA SER A 249 -103.60 134.18 -6.22
C SER A 249 -104.51 133.08 -5.67
N ALA A 250 -105.42 133.48 -4.77
CA ALA A 250 -106.58 132.72 -4.24
C ALA A 250 -106.28 131.49 -3.34
N ALA A 251 -106.29 131.74 -2.02
CA ALA A 251 -106.61 130.72 -1.02
C ALA A 251 -108.14 130.70 -0.73
N LEU A 252 -108.62 129.56 -0.23
CA LEU A 252 -109.90 129.26 0.47
C LEU A 252 -110.94 128.38 -0.26
N ALA A 253 -111.44 127.39 0.49
CA ALA A 253 -112.52 126.41 0.20
C ALA A 253 -112.28 125.38 -0.95
N GLY A 254 -112.77 124.14 -0.88
CA GLY A 254 -113.46 123.46 0.23
C GLY A 254 -114.23 122.18 -0.20
N SER A 255 -113.87 121.04 0.39
CA SER A 255 -114.68 119.80 0.60
C SER A 255 -115.29 119.00 -0.59
N SER A 256 -114.71 117.81 -0.82
CA SER A 256 -115.34 116.45 -0.83
C SER A 256 -116.51 116.05 -1.76
N PHE A 257 -116.29 115.01 -2.59
CA PHE A 257 -117.06 113.72 -2.66
C PHE A 257 -116.34 112.75 -3.65
N GLY A 258 -115.93 111.53 -3.27
CA GLY A 258 -116.71 110.28 -3.52
C GLY A 258 -115.84 109.20 -4.24
N PRO A 259 -116.09 107.87 -4.10
CA PRO A 259 -114.97 106.92 -3.87
C PRO A 259 -114.95 105.57 -4.64
N LYS A 260 -113.94 104.72 -4.31
CA LYS A 260 -113.71 103.26 -4.60
C LYS A 260 -113.14 102.89 -5.99
N ALA A 261 -112.42 101.78 -6.21
CA ALA A 261 -111.53 100.86 -5.44
C ALA A 261 -111.02 99.77 -6.43
N GLY A 262 -109.94 98.99 -6.28
CA GLY A 262 -108.83 98.87 -5.29
C GLY A 262 -107.55 98.44 -6.05
N GLY A 263 -106.63 97.57 -5.60
CA GLY A 263 -106.44 96.86 -4.33
C GLY A 263 -105.63 95.54 -4.51
N ALA A 264 -104.54 95.36 -3.74
CA ALA A 264 -103.55 94.24 -3.73
C ALA A 264 -102.54 94.18 -4.91
N GLY A 265 -101.27 93.79 -4.71
CA GLY A 265 -100.55 93.55 -3.44
C GLY A 265 -99.32 92.62 -3.56
N GLU A 266 -98.13 93.18 -3.30
CA GLU A 266 -96.86 92.56 -2.81
C GLU A 266 -96.02 91.53 -3.61
N ALA A 267 -94.71 91.83 -3.65
CA ALA A 267 -93.50 90.98 -3.47
C ALA A 267 -93.21 89.84 -4.49
N THR A 268 -91.95 89.44 -4.78
CA THR A 268 -90.63 89.76 -4.18
C THR A 268 -89.50 89.64 -5.24
N GLU A 269 -88.27 90.02 -4.82
CA GLU A 269 -86.91 89.72 -5.33
C GLU A 269 -86.76 88.44 -6.19
N ASP A 270 -85.87 88.34 -7.21
CA ASP A 270 -84.39 88.35 -7.09
C ASP A 270 -83.66 88.48 -8.46
N ASP A 271 -82.32 88.55 -8.41
CA ASP A 271 -81.35 88.71 -9.51
C ASP A 271 -81.35 87.61 -10.62
N ASP A 272 -80.86 87.91 -11.83
CA ASP A 272 -79.44 87.66 -12.20
C ASP A 272 -79.07 88.01 -13.67
N GLU A 273 -77.76 88.20 -13.92
CA GLU A 273 -77.21 88.73 -15.17
C GLU A 273 -76.79 87.69 -16.25
N ALA A 274 -76.87 88.17 -17.50
CA ALA A 274 -75.92 87.94 -18.59
C ALA A 274 -75.71 86.55 -19.26
N ARG A 275 -76.14 86.53 -20.54
CA ARG A 275 -75.34 86.24 -21.77
C ARG A 275 -74.58 84.90 -21.93
N GLY A 276 -74.68 84.34 -23.15
CA GLY A 276 -73.48 83.83 -23.86
C GLY A 276 -73.61 82.54 -24.68
N GLU A 277 -74.05 82.65 -25.93
CA GLU A 277 -73.78 81.61 -26.95
C GLU A 277 -72.24 81.50 -27.23
N ARG A 278 -71.61 80.44 -27.78
CA ARG A 278 -71.90 79.66 -29.02
C ARG A 278 -71.11 78.33 -29.09
N ARG A 279 -71.78 77.27 -29.59
CA ARG A 279 -71.46 76.41 -30.78
C ARG A 279 -69.99 76.35 -31.29
N LEU A 280 -69.40 75.25 -31.81
CA LEU A 280 -69.91 73.96 -32.36
C LEU A 280 -68.74 72.92 -32.55
N ARG A 281 -68.94 71.68 -32.10
CA ARG A 281 -68.78 70.36 -32.80
C ARG A 281 -67.48 69.83 -33.48
N LEU A 282 -67.31 68.50 -33.29
CA LEU A 282 -66.95 67.38 -34.22
C LEU A 282 -65.67 66.52 -33.96
N ARG A 283 -65.93 65.20 -34.00
CA ARG A 283 -65.14 63.94 -33.90
C ARG A 283 -64.21 63.67 -35.12
N PRO A 284 -63.48 62.53 -35.22
CA PRO A 284 -62.63 61.75 -34.27
C PRO A 284 -61.34 61.16 -34.95
N ALA A 285 -60.79 60.02 -34.43
CA ALA A 285 -59.95 59.00 -35.11
C ALA A 285 -58.43 59.27 -35.32
N VAL A 286 -57.50 58.29 -35.45
CA VAL A 286 -57.32 56.91 -34.91
C VAL A 286 -55.89 56.35 -35.27
N ARG A 287 -55.26 55.56 -34.37
CA ARG A 287 -54.18 54.54 -34.61
C ARG A 287 -52.69 54.94 -34.92
N PRO A 288 -51.71 53.98 -34.84
CA PRO A 288 -50.29 54.21 -34.50
C PRO A 288 -49.28 53.69 -35.58
N ALA A 289 -47.98 53.68 -35.27
CA ALA A 289 -46.96 52.86 -35.98
C ALA A 289 -45.62 52.67 -35.20
N PHE A 290 -45.07 51.44 -35.23
CA PHE A 290 -43.65 50.98 -35.29
C PHE A 290 -42.48 51.86 -34.75
N GLY A 291 -41.36 51.33 -34.21
CA GLY A 291 -40.83 49.95 -34.14
C GLY A 291 -39.53 49.75 -34.97
N ARG A 292 -38.37 49.58 -34.31
CA ARG A 292 -37.04 49.02 -34.72
C ARG A 292 -36.13 49.09 -33.46
N ARG A 293 -35.35 48.10 -33.01
CA ARG A 293 -34.40 47.12 -33.61
C ARG A 293 -33.01 47.71 -33.96
N SER A 294 -32.12 47.63 -32.96
CA SER A 294 -30.78 46.98 -32.93
C SER A 294 -29.62 47.35 -33.87
N GLU A 295 -28.41 47.19 -33.29
CA GLU A 295 -27.07 46.94 -33.86
C GLU A 295 -26.27 48.11 -34.47
N GLU A 296 -25.12 48.43 -33.85
CA GLU A 296 -23.73 48.46 -34.41
C GLU A 296 -22.76 48.75 -33.22
N ALA A 297 -21.94 47.81 -32.71
CA ALA A 297 -20.65 47.26 -33.18
C ALA A 297 -19.38 47.99 -32.66
N ALA A 298 -18.48 47.19 -32.08
CA ALA A 298 -17.01 47.32 -31.94
C ALA A 298 -16.34 48.62 -31.43
N GLU A 299 -15.61 48.51 -30.31
CA GLU A 299 -14.20 48.93 -30.22
C GLU A 299 -13.48 48.35 -28.98
N GLU A 300 -12.35 47.65 -29.20
CA GLU A 300 -11.25 47.56 -28.23
C GLU A 300 -10.19 48.59 -28.62
N PRO A 301 -9.42 49.14 -27.66
CA PRO A 301 -7.99 48.87 -27.76
C PRO A 301 -7.23 48.64 -26.44
N LYS A 302 -6.13 47.91 -26.57
CA LYS A 302 -5.18 47.49 -25.54
C LYS A 302 -4.38 48.65 -24.92
N VAL A 303 -4.04 48.55 -23.64
CA VAL A 303 -2.80 49.10 -23.06
C VAL A 303 -2.20 48.13 -22.03
N SER A 304 -0.88 48.04 -21.98
CA SER A 304 -0.05 47.28 -21.03
C SER A 304 1.36 47.94 -21.02
N PRO A 305 2.32 47.57 -20.15
CA PRO A 305 2.29 47.07 -18.76
C PRO A 305 3.31 47.85 -17.85
N LEU A 306 3.78 47.22 -16.75
CA LEU A 306 4.92 47.53 -15.83
C LEU A 306 4.59 48.26 -14.49
N PRO A 307 5.42 48.10 -13.42
CA PRO A 307 6.51 47.11 -13.18
C PRO A 307 6.46 46.39 -11.81
N ALA A 308 7.41 45.46 -11.61
CA ALA A 308 7.68 44.72 -10.39
C ALA A 308 8.37 45.54 -9.27
N ALA A 309 8.25 45.06 -8.02
CA ALA A 309 9.19 45.37 -6.92
C ALA A 309 9.11 44.32 -5.78
N ASP A 310 10.12 43.43 -5.70
CA ASP A 310 10.67 42.91 -4.44
C ASP A 310 12.03 43.59 -4.26
N PRO A 311 12.36 44.13 -3.06
CA PRO A 311 13.16 43.39 -2.07
C PRO A 311 12.59 43.63 -0.62
N VAL A 312 13.11 43.10 0.51
CA VAL A 312 14.50 43.07 0.99
C VAL A 312 14.71 42.01 2.09
N ALA A 313 15.97 41.59 2.26
CA ALA A 313 16.42 40.71 3.34
C ALA A 313 16.36 41.35 4.74
N ALA A 314 16.20 40.51 5.76
CA ALA A 314 16.52 40.83 7.15
C ALA A 314 17.47 39.75 7.72
N ALA A 315 18.51 40.18 8.44
CA ALA A 315 19.59 39.31 8.91
C ALA A 315 19.49 38.99 10.41
N SER A 316 19.96 37.79 10.75
CA SER A 316 20.65 37.37 11.98
C SER A 316 20.38 38.08 13.32
N ILE A 317 19.98 37.28 14.32
CA ILE A 317 20.51 37.39 15.69
C ILE A 317 20.88 36.00 16.20
N ALA A 318 21.96 35.92 16.98
CA ALA A 318 22.55 34.69 17.50
C ALA A 318 22.47 34.62 19.04
N SER A 319 22.38 33.40 19.59
CA SER A 319 22.92 33.02 20.92
C SER A 319 22.79 31.50 21.10
N VAL A 320 23.86 30.70 20.91
CA VAL A 320 24.76 30.19 21.97
C VAL A 320 24.09 29.24 22.99
N VAL A 321 24.41 27.94 22.89
CA VAL A 321 25.09 27.16 23.95
C VAL A 321 26.08 26.21 23.27
N ALA A 322 27.27 26.02 23.82
CA ALA A 322 28.32 25.13 23.30
C ALA A 322 28.87 24.20 24.38
N ALA A 323 29.20 22.96 23.99
CA ALA A 323 30.12 22.03 24.67
C ALA A 323 30.48 20.89 23.67
N THR A 324 31.63 20.92 22.96
CA THR A 324 32.95 20.35 23.36
C THR A 324 32.94 18.84 23.64
N ALA A 325 33.82 17.98 23.07
CA ALA A 325 34.88 18.17 22.07
C ALA A 325 35.38 16.82 21.47
N LYS A 326 35.93 16.86 20.25
CA LYS A 326 36.92 15.92 19.64
C LYS A 326 38.33 16.61 19.77
N PRO A 327 39.50 16.09 19.32
CA PRO A 327 39.84 14.76 18.77
C PRO A 327 41.19 14.14 19.22
N ALA A 328 41.50 12.91 18.77
CA ALA A 328 42.86 12.48 18.36
C ALA A 328 42.82 11.17 17.55
N GLU A 329 43.64 11.09 16.48
CA GLU A 329 44.09 9.88 15.78
C GLU A 329 45.60 9.67 16.08
N PRO A 330 46.36 8.83 15.36
CA PRO A 330 46.38 7.36 15.44
C PRO A 330 47.78 6.83 15.81
N ALA A 331 47.91 5.53 16.07
CA ALA A 331 49.23 4.87 16.12
C ALA A 331 49.16 3.43 15.60
N ALA A 332 50.03 3.11 14.65
CA ALA A 332 50.23 1.75 14.18
C ALA A 332 51.28 1.02 15.04
N GLN A 333 51.13 -0.29 15.20
CA GLN A 333 52.27 -1.19 15.27
C GLN A 333 51.89 -2.61 14.86
N THR A 334 52.80 -3.20 14.08
CA THR A 334 52.82 -4.59 13.61
C THR A 334 53.20 -5.56 14.73
N GLU A 335 52.75 -6.82 14.61
CA GLU A 335 53.59 -8.04 14.59
C GLU A 335 52.78 -9.29 15.00
N THR A 336 52.59 -10.21 14.05
CA THR A 336 52.50 -11.64 14.35
C THR A 336 53.93 -12.19 14.46
N PRO A 337 54.18 -13.22 15.30
CA PRO A 337 54.25 -14.56 14.71
C PRO A 337 53.87 -15.75 15.63
N ASN A 338 53.71 -16.90 14.96
CA ASN A 338 53.80 -18.30 15.43
C ASN A 338 52.76 -18.90 16.39
N GLU A 339 51.94 -19.77 15.80
CA GLU A 339 51.81 -21.20 16.13
C GLU A 339 52.54 -21.71 17.39
N THR A 340 51.81 -22.34 18.32
CA THR A 340 51.90 -23.80 18.63
C THR A 340 50.89 -24.22 19.72
N GLU A 341 50.72 -25.53 19.90
CA GLU A 341 50.05 -26.21 21.03
C GLU A 341 48.50 -26.30 21.10
N ALA A 342 47.97 -27.24 20.30
CA ALA A 342 47.18 -28.38 20.79
C ALA A 342 46.16 -28.14 21.93
N ALA A 343 44.93 -27.77 21.56
CA ALA A 343 43.76 -27.99 22.42
C ALA A 343 43.37 -29.48 22.42
N ALA A 344 43.35 -30.09 23.61
CA ALA A 344 42.68 -31.36 23.84
C ALA A 344 41.25 -31.08 24.33
N GLU A 345 40.25 -31.46 23.55
CA GLU A 345 38.84 -31.36 23.94
C GLU A 345 38.22 -32.75 24.09
N GLU A 346 37.78 -33.06 25.32
CA GLU A 346 36.84 -34.16 25.58
C GLU A 346 35.38 -33.68 25.42
N PRO A 347 34.43 -34.59 25.17
CA PRO A 347 33.25 -34.27 24.37
C PRO A 347 32.12 -33.58 25.12
N VAL A 348 31.52 -32.56 24.50
CA VAL A 348 30.27 -31.96 24.94
C VAL A 348 29.10 -32.86 24.51
N ALA A 349 28.28 -33.30 25.46
CA ALA A 349 27.16 -34.19 25.20
C ALA A 349 26.05 -33.49 24.39
N ALA A 350 25.95 -33.84 23.09
CA ALA A 350 24.84 -33.42 22.26
C ALA A 350 23.54 -34.13 22.67
N VAL A 351 22.52 -33.34 23.02
CA VAL A 351 21.15 -33.86 23.26
C VAL A 351 20.58 -34.29 21.90
N ALA A 352 20.62 -35.60 21.63
CA ALA A 352 20.04 -36.18 20.42
C ALA A 352 18.52 -35.93 20.42
N ARG A 353 18.05 -35.20 19.40
CA ARG A 353 16.62 -35.17 19.07
C ARG A 353 16.30 -36.49 18.35
N PRO A 354 15.16 -37.16 18.67
CA PRO A 354 14.76 -38.38 17.97
C PRO A 354 14.60 -38.09 16.47
N SER A 355 14.99 -39.04 15.63
CA SER A 355 14.91 -38.86 14.17
C SER A 355 13.45 -38.79 13.73
N LEU A 356 13.15 -38.10 12.62
CA LEU A 356 11.78 -38.05 12.09
C LEU A 356 11.27 -39.45 11.71
N ALA A 357 12.16 -40.35 11.31
CA ALA A 357 11.85 -41.76 11.10
C ALA A 357 11.42 -42.45 12.40
N GLU A 358 12.18 -42.26 13.49
CA GLU A 358 11.84 -42.78 14.83
C GLU A 358 10.51 -42.22 15.34
N THR A 359 10.25 -40.91 15.17
CA THR A 359 8.96 -40.32 15.60
C THR A 359 7.77 -40.82 14.78
N LEU A 360 7.97 -41.29 13.54
CA LEU A 360 6.92 -41.89 12.69
C LEU A 360 6.88 -43.42 12.75
N GLY A 361 7.79 -44.08 13.47
CA GLY A 361 7.88 -45.55 13.50
C GLY A 361 8.34 -46.18 12.18
N LEU A 362 9.08 -45.43 11.38
CA LEU A 362 9.61 -45.85 10.07
C LEU A 362 11.08 -46.32 10.21
N SER A 363 11.48 -47.25 9.35
CA SER A 363 12.87 -47.71 9.28
C SER A 363 13.81 -46.56 8.91
N GLU A 364 14.85 -46.30 9.71
CA GLU A 364 15.81 -45.20 9.47
C GLU A 364 16.59 -45.34 8.15
N ARG A 365 16.64 -46.54 7.58
CA ARG A 365 17.22 -46.80 6.26
C ARG A 365 16.29 -47.71 5.45
N PRO A 366 15.52 -47.18 4.48
CA PRO A 366 14.81 -48.02 3.52
C PRO A 366 15.83 -48.80 2.66
N GLU A 367 15.62 -50.11 2.55
CA GLU A 367 16.43 -50.97 1.67
C GLU A 367 15.95 -50.83 0.22
N PHE A 368 16.69 -50.08 -0.58
CA PHE A 368 16.53 -50.04 -2.03
C PHE A 368 17.52 -51.02 -2.67
N PRO A 369 17.07 -51.98 -3.51
CA PRO A 369 17.96 -52.77 -4.35
C PRO A 369 18.81 -51.87 -5.26
N ASP A 370 20.12 -52.13 -5.35
CA ASP A 370 21.07 -51.31 -6.10
C ASP A 370 20.85 -51.34 -7.63
N ASP A 371 20.07 -52.30 -8.14
CA ASP A 371 19.80 -52.53 -9.57
C ASP A 371 18.53 -51.83 -10.12
N LEU A 372 18.01 -50.80 -9.44
CA LEU A 372 16.80 -50.09 -9.87
C LEU A 372 17.09 -49.04 -10.96
N GLY A 373 16.25 -48.99 -11.99
CA GLY A 373 16.26 -47.89 -12.95
C GLY A 373 15.72 -46.59 -12.36
N ASP A 374 16.12 -45.44 -12.91
CA ASP A 374 15.76 -44.11 -12.39
C ASP A 374 14.24 -43.89 -12.26
N ASP A 375 13.44 -44.45 -13.17
CA ASP A 375 11.97 -44.38 -13.13
C ASP A 375 11.38 -45.20 -11.96
N ASP A 376 11.89 -46.41 -11.71
CA ASP A 376 11.47 -47.26 -10.59
C ASP A 376 11.91 -46.67 -9.25
N LEU A 377 13.10 -46.07 -9.20
CA LEU A 377 13.58 -45.34 -8.02
C LEU A 377 12.71 -44.12 -7.74
N ARG A 378 12.40 -43.31 -8.76
CA ARG A 378 11.46 -42.18 -8.67
C ARG A 378 10.08 -42.62 -8.19
N GLN A 379 9.57 -43.76 -8.67
CA GLN A 379 8.29 -44.31 -8.21
C GLN A 379 8.34 -44.69 -6.73
N LYS A 380 9.35 -45.44 -6.29
CA LYS A 380 9.50 -45.88 -4.88
C LYS A 380 9.73 -44.72 -3.92
N VAL A 381 10.52 -43.71 -4.32
CA VAL A 381 10.71 -42.48 -3.53
C VAL A 381 9.40 -41.70 -3.44
N GLY A 382 8.63 -41.61 -4.53
CA GLY A 382 7.31 -40.96 -4.54
C GLY A 382 6.26 -41.69 -3.68
N GLU A 383 6.33 -43.01 -3.58
CA GLU A 383 5.47 -43.83 -2.71
C GLU A 383 5.87 -43.69 -1.23
N LEU A 384 7.17 -43.73 -0.93
CA LEU A 384 7.68 -43.49 0.43
C LEU A 384 7.33 -42.08 0.92
N ALA A 385 7.51 -41.06 0.07
CA ALA A 385 7.13 -39.69 0.37
C ALA A 385 5.61 -39.54 0.64
N ALA A 386 4.77 -40.19 -0.18
CA ALA A 386 3.32 -40.19 0.06
C ALA A 386 2.95 -40.82 1.41
N ARG A 387 3.62 -41.92 1.78
CA ARG A 387 3.42 -42.59 3.07
C ARG A 387 3.87 -41.74 4.26
N VAL A 388 5.00 -41.04 4.15
CA VAL A 388 5.47 -40.09 5.18
C VAL A 388 4.46 -38.96 5.36
N ILE A 389 3.98 -38.35 4.27
CA ILE A 389 3.00 -37.24 4.31
C ILE A 389 1.67 -37.69 4.91
N ALA A 390 1.20 -38.90 4.57
CA ALA A 390 -0.02 -39.45 5.16
C ALA A 390 0.11 -39.65 6.68
N LEU A 391 1.22 -40.23 7.15
CA LEU A 391 1.50 -40.48 8.58
C LEU A 391 1.74 -39.18 9.37
N THR A 392 2.41 -38.18 8.80
CA THR A 392 2.58 -36.87 9.47
C THR A 392 1.24 -36.18 9.64
N ALA A 393 0.43 -36.13 8.58
CA ALA A 393 -0.88 -35.48 8.63
C ALA A 393 -1.87 -36.24 9.54
N GLU A 394 -1.75 -37.56 9.67
CA GLU A 394 -2.50 -38.33 10.69
C GLU A 394 -2.09 -37.92 12.12
N LYS A 395 -0.79 -37.75 12.39
CA LYS A 395 -0.29 -37.32 13.71
C LYS A 395 -0.59 -35.86 14.05
N GLU A 396 -0.65 -34.98 13.05
CA GLU A 396 -1.06 -33.58 13.23
C GLU A 396 -2.58 -33.42 13.42
N GLY A 397 -3.36 -34.39 12.93
CA GLY A 397 -4.81 -34.45 13.10
C GLY A 397 -5.59 -33.46 12.22
N PRO A 398 -6.92 -33.31 12.44
CA PRO A 398 -7.85 -32.62 11.52
C PRO A 398 -7.73 -31.08 11.52
N ARG A 399 -6.59 -30.54 11.92
CA ARG A 399 -6.20 -29.12 11.79
C ARG A 399 -4.84 -28.95 11.12
N SER A 400 -4.29 -30.00 10.52
CA SER A 400 -3.02 -29.94 9.79
C SER A 400 -3.13 -28.97 8.61
N PRO A 401 -2.14 -28.07 8.40
CA PRO A 401 -2.06 -27.27 7.18
C PRO A 401 -1.86 -28.13 5.92
N LEU A 402 -1.41 -29.39 6.06
CA LEU A 402 -1.23 -30.32 4.96
C LEU A 402 -2.55 -30.68 4.28
N ASP A 403 -3.66 -30.76 5.02
CA ASP A 403 -4.98 -31.06 4.44
C ASP A 403 -5.43 -29.94 3.49
N ALA A 404 -5.24 -28.68 3.88
CA ALA A 404 -5.55 -27.53 3.02
C ALA A 404 -4.68 -27.48 1.75
N ILE A 405 -3.41 -27.91 1.83
CA ILE A 405 -2.51 -27.98 0.68
C ILE A 405 -2.92 -29.13 -0.26
N LEU A 406 -3.24 -30.31 0.29
CA LEU A 406 -3.70 -31.46 -0.48
C LEU A 406 -5.06 -31.22 -1.17
N ASP A 407 -5.94 -30.42 -0.57
CA ASP A 407 -7.21 -29.99 -1.17
C ASP A 407 -7.00 -28.89 -2.23
N ALA A 408 -6.08 -27.95 -2.01
CA ALA A 408 -5.73 -26.92 -3.00
C ALA A 408 -5.15 -27.54 -4.28
N ASP A 409 -4.25 -28.52 -4.16
CA ASP A 409 -3.63 -29.24 -5.30
C ASP A 409 -4.66 -30.06 -6.10
N ALA A 410 -5.85 -30.37 -5.53
CA ALA A 410 -6.95 -30.98 -6.28
C ALA A 410 -7.55 -30.06 -7.36
N THR A 411 -7.36 -28.74 -7.23
CA THR A 411 -7.90 -27.73 -8.16
C THR A 411 -6.96 -27.44 -9.33
N ILE A 412 -5.69 -27.89 -9.24
CA ILE A 412 -4.66 -27.64 -10.25
C ILE A 412 -4.66 -28.81 -11.24
N ALA A 413 -5.29 -28.62 -12.40
CA ALA A 413 -5.28 -29.62 -13.47
C ALA A 413 -3.84 -29.88 -13.98
N PRO A 414 -3.47 -31.14 -14.30
CA PRO A 414 -2.11 -31.51 -14.68
C PRO A 414 -1.69 -30.80 -15.98
N SER A 415 -0.80 -29.83 -15.82
CA SER A 415 -0.41 -28.89 -16.87
C SER A 415 0.75 -29.43 -17.71
N GLY A 416 0.46 -30.35 -18.64
CA GLY A 416 1.45 -30.76 -19.65
C GLY A 416 1.06 -32.00 -20.48
N PRO A 417 1.07 -31.96 -21.82
CA PRO A 417 0.68 -33.08 -22.69
C PRO A 417 1.72 -34.23 -22.76
N GLY A 418 2.57 -34.39 -21.74
CA GLY A 418 3.58 -35.45 -21.63
C GLY A 418 3.65 -36.15 -20.26
N GLN A 419 2.88 -35.72 -19.26
CA GLN A 419 2.93 -36.28 -17.89
C GLN A 419 1.74 -37.16 -17.52
N ALA A 420 0.81 -37.42 -18.45
CA ALA A 420 -0.47 -38.10 -18.20
C ALA A 420 -0.40 -39.61 -17.85
N SER A 421 0.78 -40.17 -17.56
CA SER A 421 0.97 -41.60 -17.25
C SER A 421 1.43 -41.91 -15.82
N GLN A 422 1.84 -40.91 -15.03
CA GLN A 422 2.21 -41.13 -13.61
C GLN A 422 1.29 -40.29 -12.70
N PRO A 423 0.65 -40.89 -11.67
CA PRO A 423 -0.18 -40.14 -10.73
C PRO A 423 0.65 -39.12 -9.95
N SER A 424 0.00 -38.03 -9.51
CA SER A 424 0.67 -36.99 -8.71
C SER A 424 1.03 -37.51 -7.31
N LEU A 425 1.84 -36.73 -6.57
CA LEU A 425 2.11 -37.05 -5.17
C LEU A 425 0.86 -36.91 -4.31
N ALA A 426 0.03 -35.87 -4.54
CA ALA A 426 -1.23 -35.67 -3.84
C ALA A 426 -2.22 -36.81 -4.08
N ASP A 427 -2.35 -37.30 -5.32
CA ASP A 427 -3.24 -38.43 -5.63
C ASP A 427 -2.80 -39.73 -4.93
N ARG A 428 -1.47 -39.97 -4.83
CA ARG A 428 -0.93 -41.10 -4.05
C ARG A 428 -1.24 -40.97 -2.56
N VAL A 429 -1.11 -39.76 -1.99
CA VAL A 429 -1.46 -39.50 -0.58
C VAL A 429 -2.95 -39.71 -0.32
N ARG A 430 -3.83 -39.29 -1.24
CA ARG A 430 -5.29 -39.51 -1.11
C ARG A 430 -5.63 -40.99 -1.17
N ARG A 431 -5.14 -41.76 -2.16
CA ARG A 431 -5.34 -43.22 -2.23
C ARG A 431 -4.91 -43.93 -0.95
N LEU A 432 -3.72 -43.64 -0.45
CA LEU A 432 -3.19 -44.31 0.74
C LEU A 432 -3.98 -43.93 2.02
N ARG A 433 -4.65 -42.78 2.03
CA ARG A 433 -5.62 -42.37 3.08
C ARG A 433 -7.00 -42.99 2.90
N GLU A 434 -7.42 -43.32 1.67
CA GLU A 434 -8.63 -44.08 1.39
C GLU A 434 -8.43 -45.54 1.81
N GLU A 435 -7.34 -46.18 1.36
CA GLU A 435 -6.96 -47.55 1.73
C GLU A 435 -6.84 -47.74 3.26
N THR A 436 -6.23 -46.78 3.98
CA THR A 436 -6.14 -46.86 5.46
C THR A 436 -7.46 -46.58 6.18
N ARG A 437 -8.39 -45.82 5.58
CA ARG A 437 -9.76 -45.64 6.12
C ARG A 437 -10.61 -46.87 5.90
N ASP A 438 -10.52 -47.49 4.72
CA ASP A 438 -11.25 -48.72 4.39
C ASP A 438 -10.77 -49.87 5.29
N HIS A 439 -9.45 -50.03 5.48
CA HIS A 439 -8.87 -51.00 6.44
C HIS A 439 -9.14 -50.69 7.92
N ALA A 440 -9.65 -49.50 8.25
CA ALA A 440 -10.10 -49.16 9.61
C ALA A 440 -11.63 -49.29 9.79
N ALA A 441 -12.36 -49.60 8.72
CA ALA A 441 -13.81 -49.80 8.71
C ALA A 441 -14.22 -51.28 8.62
N GLU A 442 -13.30 -52.18 8.22
CA GLU A 442 -13.39 -53.64 8.34
C GLU A 442 -13.06 -54.16 9.75
#